data_AF-A0A060BYL3-F1
#
_entry.id   AF-A0A060BYL3-F1
#
_cell.length_a   1.000
_cell.length_b   1.000
_cell.length_c   1.000
_cell.angle_alpha   90.00
_cell.angle_beta   90.00
_cell.angle_gamma   90.00
#
_symmetry.space_group_name_H-M   'P 1'
#
loop_
_entity.id
_entity.type
_entity.pdbx_description
1 polymer ?
#
loop_
_entity_poly.entity_id
_entity_poly.type
_entity_poly.pdbx_seq_one_letter_code
_entity_poly.pdbx_strand_id
1 'polypeptide(L)'
;MGNGAEWQKQAGYTVTTTPTLHSAVSFSGGQSVGGQWTADVQYGHVAFVEGIHSDGSVLISQSGTGFSTVYTFQVLTKAQASQLHYVIGK
;
A
#
# COMPACT_ATOMS: atom_id res chain seq x y z
N MET A 1 12.77 7.54 0.92
CA MET A 1 12.85 6.09 0.63
C MET A 1 12.76 5.81 -0.88
N GLY A 2 13.22 6.73 -1.74
CA GLY A 2 12.98 6.61 -3.18
C GLY A 2 11.50 6.73 -3.57
N ASN A 3 11.13 6.14 -4.71
CA ASN A 3 9.75 6.06 -5.22
C ASN A 3 8.93 4.96 -4.54
N GLY A 4 7.64 4.85 -4.85
CA GLY A 4 6.73 3.93 -4.16
C GLY A 4 7.12 2.44 -4.24
N ALA A 5 7.77 2.02 -5.33
CA ALA A 5 8.27 0.65 -5.49
C ALA A 5 9.54 0.37 -4.67
N GLU A 6 10.27 1.41 -4.26
CA GLU A 6 11.53 1.32 -3.53
C GLU A 6 11.33 1.28 -2.00
N TRP A 7 10.19 1.75 -1.49
CA TRP A 7 9.93 1.83 -0.05
C TRP A 7 10.02 0.45 0.64
N GLN A 8 9.49 -0.61 0.01
CA GLN A 8 9.60 -1.99 0.49
C GLN A 8 11.04 -2.53 0.57
N LYS A 9 12.04 -1.83 0.01
CA LYS A 9 13.46 -2.23 0.01
C LYS A 9 14.33 -1.26 0.82
N GLN A 10 13.72 -0.25 1.46
CA GLN A 10 14.48 0.77 2.15
C GLN A 10 15.22 0.20 3.37
N ALA A 11 16.55 0.28 3.34
CA ALA A 11 17.37 -0.13 4.46
C ALA A 11 17.01 0.65 5.74
N GLY A 12 16.98 -0.07 6.87
CA GLY A 12 16.75 0.50 8.18
C GLY A 12 15.28 0.67 8.59
N TYR A 13 14.32 0.21 7.78
CA TYR A 13 12.91 0.09 8.16
C TYR A 13 12.53 -1.37 8.33
N THR A 14 11.57 -1.64 9.21
CA THR A 14 10.95 -2.96 9.32
C THR A 14 9.90 -3.08 8.22
N VAL A 15 10.06 -4.09 7.36
CA VAL A 15 9.11 -4.42 6.31
C VAL A 15 8.53 -5.80 6.58
N THR A 16 7.21 -5.92 6.52
CA THR A 16 6.47 -7.17 6.73
C THR A 16 5.43 -7.39 5.64
N THR A 17 4.99 -8.63 5.44
CA THR A 17 3.83 -8.97 4.61
C THR A 17 2.55 -9.19 5.43
N THR A 18 2.63 -9.00 6.75
CA THR A 18 1.45 -9.01 7.63
C THR A 18 0.87 -7.60 7.70
N PRO A 19 -0.44 -7.41 7.39
CA PRO A 19 -1.09 -6.12 7.55
C PRO A 19 -0.83 -5.51 8.92
N THR A 20 -0.32 -4.29 8.94
CA THR A 20 0.06 -3.59 10.17
C THR A 20 -0.63 -2.24 10.20
N LEU A 21 -1.38 -1.96 11.25
CA LEU A 21 -2.08 -0.69 11.40
C LEU A 21 -1.07 0.48 11.45
N HIS A 22 -1.42 1.60 10.83
CA HIS A 22 -0.58 2.81 10.76
C HIS A 22 0.80 2.59 10.10
N SER A 23 0.88 1.66 9.14
CA SER A 23 2.05 1.45 8.30
C SER A 23 1.82 1.99 6.89
N ALA A 24 2.91 2.31 6.19
CA ALA A 24 2.84 2.59 4.76
C ALA A 24 2.78 1.27 3.99
N VAL A 25 2.03 1.23 2.90
CA VAL A 25 1.98 0.11 1.96
C VAL A 25 2.77 0.49 0.72
N SER A 26 3.74 -0.32 0.33
CA SER A 26 4.55 -0.11 -0.87
C SER A 26 4.10 -1.05 -1.98
N PHE A 27 3.84 -0.48 -3.16
CA PHE A 27 3.42 -1.22 -4.35
C PHE A 27 4.52 -1.14 -5.41
N SER A 28 4.84 -2.29 -6.00
CA SER A 28 5.81 -2.38 -7.09
C SER A 28 5.29 -1.71 -8.36
N GLY A 29 6.20 -1.34 -9.26
CA GLY A 29 5.83 -0.78 -10.56
C GLY A 29 4.91 -1.71 -11.35
N GLY A 30 3.77 -1.20 -11.83
CA GLY A 30 2.80 -2.00 -12.60
C GLY A 30 2.00 -3.02 -11.79
N GLN A 31 2.10 -3.00 -10.45
CA GLN A 31 1.34 -3.91 -9.60
C GLN A 31 -0.16 -3.55 -9.61
N SER A 32 -1.03 -4.56 -9.75
CA SER A 32 -2.48 -4.36 -9.60
C SER A 32 -2.84 -4.16 -8.13
N VAL A 33 -3.63 -3.12 -7.83
CA VAL A 33 -4.06 -2.78 -6.47
C VAL A 33 -5.53 -3.11 -6.29
N GLY A 34 -5.79 -4.16 -5.51
CA GLY A 34 -7.15 -4.66 -5.25
C GLY A 34 -7.91 -5.10 -6.52
N GLY A 35 -7.22 -5.34 -7.64
CA GLY A 35 -7.85 -5.65 -8.92
C GLY A 35 -8.65 -4.49 -9.54
N GLN A 36 -8.49 -3.26 -9.02
CA GLN A 36 -9.27 -2.09 -9.45
C GLN A 36 -8.48 -1.17 -10.38
N TRP A 37 -7.20 -1.02 -10.11
CA TRP A 37 -6.30 -0.16 -10.88
C TRP A 37 -4.86 -0.69 -10.79
N THR A 38 -3.96 -0.08 -11.54
CA THR A 38 -2.57 -0.52 -11.66
C THR A 38 -1.64 0.62 -11.26
N ALA A 39 -0.68 0.32 -10.39
CA ALA A 39 0.37 1.25 -9.98
C ALA A 39 1.20 1.73 -11.18
N ASP A 40 1.74 2.94 -11.08
CA ASP A 40 2.60 3.47 -12.13
C ASP A 40 3.74 2.49 -12.44
N VAL A 41 4.01 2.27 -13.73
CA VAL A 41 4.95 1.23 -14.17
C VAL A 41 6.39 1.51 -13.75
N GLN A 42 6.76 2.78 -13.57
CA GLN A 42 8.10 3.20 -13.20
C GLN A 42 8.23 3.46 -11.70
N TYR A 43 7.24 4.13 -11.11
CA TYR A 43 7.33 4.64 -9.73
C TYR A 43 6.65 3.76 -8.70
N GLY A 44 5.79 2.81 -9.12
CA GLY A 44 4.94 2.08 -8.20
C GLY A 44 3.90 2.99 -7.53
N HIS A 45 3.54 2.67 -6.29
CA HIS A 45 2.61 3.49 -5.50
C HIS A 45 2.87 3.34 -3.99
N VAL A 46 2.32 4.26 -3.19
CA VAL A 46 2.29 4.16 -1.73
C VAL A 46 0.89 4.49 -1.23
N ALA A 47 0.40 3.70 -0.29
CA ALA A 47 -0.81 3.99 0.47
C ALA A 47 -0.52 3.91 1.98
N PHE A 48 -1.50 4.27 2.82
CA PHE A 48 -1.38 4.18 4.28
C PHE A 48 -2.48 3.31 4.88
N VAL A 49 -2.14 2.47 5.85
CA VAL A 49 -3.11 1.59 6.52
C VAL A 49 -3.84 2.35 7.63
N GLU A 50 -5.10 2.68 7.35
CA GLU A 50 -6.00 3.37 8.28
C GLU A 50 -6.75 2.42 9.21
N GLY A 51 -6.97 1.18 8.78
CA GLY A 51 -7.75 0.21 9.55
C GLY A 51 -7.51 -1.23 9.10
N ILE A 52 -7.68 -2.15 10.04
CA ILE A 52 -7.70 -3.60 9.78
C ILE A 52 -8.98 -4.13 10.44
N HIS A 53 -9.88 -4.68 9.63
CA HIS A 53 -11.14 -5.23 10.11
C HIS A 53 -10.95 -6.64 10.66
N SER A 54 -11.95 -7.12 11.41
CA SER A 54 -11.93 -8.45 12.04
C SER A 54 -11.86 -9.62 11.05
N ASP A 55 -12.35 -9.43 9.82
CA ASP A 55 -12.24 -10.40 8.73
C ASP A 55 -10.85 -10.39 8.05
N GLY A 56 -9.96 -9.49 8.46
CA GLY A 56 -8.62 -9.30 7.91
C GLY A 56 -8.57 -8.43 6.66
N SER A 57 -9.69 -7.83 6.23
CA SER A 57 -9.67 -6.77 5.22
C SER A 57 -9.00 -5.51 5.76
N VAL A 58 -8.38 -4.74 4.86
CA VAL A 58 -7.53 -3.60 5.20
C VAL A 58 -8.08 -2.35 4.52
N LEU A 59 -8.37 -1.34 5.33
CA LEU A 59 -8.70 0.00 4.85
C LEU A 59 -7.40 0.77 4.62
N ILE A 60 -7.20 1.23 3.38
CA ILE A 60 -6.09 2.11 3.02
C ILE A 60 -6.59 3.49 2.60
N SER A 61 -5.83 4.53 2.91
CA SER A 61 -5.95 5.85 2.30
C SER A 61 -4.81 6.07 1.32
N GLN A 62 -5.10 6.76 0.22
CA GLN A 62 -4.12 7.03 -0.83
C GLN A 62 -4.45 8.30 -1.62
N SER A 63 -3.44 8.86 -2.29
CA SER A 63 -3.55 10.07 -3.12
C SER A 63 -2.57 9.98 -4.28
N GLY A 64 -2.69 10.92 -5.22
CA GLY A 64 -1.71 11.09 -6.29
C GLY A 64 -2.36 11.21 -7.66
N THR A 65 -1.49 11.29 -8.67
CA THR A 65 -1.90 11.43 -10.06
C THR A 65 -2.69 10.21 -10.53
N GLY A 66 -3.87 10.45 -11.11
CA GLY A 66 -4.77 9.39 -11.61
C GLY A 66 -6.00 9.14 -10.74
N PHE A 67 -6.04 9.65 -9.50
CA PHE A 67 -7.25 9.65 -8.68
C PHE A 67 -8.11 10.90 -8.94
N SER A 68 -9.43 10.75 -8.87
CA SER A 68 -10.40 11.82 -9.17
C SER A 68 -10.52 12.87 -8.04
N THR A 69 -10.03 12.55 -6.85
CA THR A 69 -10.06 13.39 -5.65
C THR A 69 -8.64 13.59 -5.11
N VAL A 70 -8.47 14.56 -4.20
CA VAL A 70 -7.17 14.81 -3.54
C VAL A 70 -6.67 13.57 -2.79
N TYR A 71 -7.59 12.79 -2.21
CA TYR A 71 -7.32 11.48 -1.61
C TYR A 71 -8.57 10.60 -1.72
N THR A 72 -8.38 9.29 -1.65
CA THR A 72 -9.45 8.29 -1.65
C THR A 72 -9.14 7.18 -0.65
N PHE A 73 -10.18 6.43 -0.29
CA PHE A 73 -10.07 5.23 0.53
C PHE A 73 -10.42 3.99 -0.29
N GLN A 74 -9.73 2.89 -0.02
CA GLN A 74 -9.99 1.59 -0.62
C GLN A 74 -9.93 0.51 0.45
N VAL A 75 -10.88 -0.42 0.43
CA VAL A 75 -10.81 -1.64 1.25
C VAL A 75 -10.24 -2.77 0.40
N LEU A 76 -9.15 -3.35 0.86
CA LEU A 76 -8.54 -4.54 0.27
C LEU A 76 -9.00 -5.76 1.04
N THR A 77 -9.40 -6.81 0.33
CA THR A 77 -9.72 -8.10 0.96
C THR A 77 -8.48 -8.67 1.66
N LYS A 78 -8.68 -9.56 2.64
CA LYS A 78 -7.58 -10.26 3.32
C LYS A 78 -6.58 -10.90 2.34
N ALA A 79 -7.10 -11.53 1.27
CA ALA A 79 -6.27 -12.17 0.25
C ALA A 79 -5.39 -11.14 -0.49
N GLN A 80 -5.98 -10.01 -0.92
CA GLN A 80 -5.25 -8.94 -1.59
C GLN A 80 -4.22 -8.29 -0.66
N ALA A 81 -4.60 -8.01 0.58
CA ALA A 81 -3.73 -7.39 1.58
C ALA A 81 -2.51 -8.27 1.92
N SER A 82 -2.69 -9.60 1.99
CA SER A 82 -1.60 -10.53 2.34
C SER A 82 -0.47 -10.61 1.29
N GLN A 83 -0.66 -10.01 0.11
CA GLN A 83 0.32 -9.98 -0.98
C GLN A 83 1.17 -8.71 -0.98
N LEU A 84 0.99 -7.82 -0.01
CA LEU A 84 1.58 -6.48 0.01
C LEU A 84 2.73 -6.37 1.01
N HIS A 85 3.55 -5.33 0.81
CA HIS A 85 4.64 -4.97 1.72
C HIS A 85 4.25 -3.77 2.57
N TYR A 86 4.28 -3.97 3.88
CA TYR A 86 3.97 -2.98 4.90
C TYR A 86 5.27 -2.46 5.54
N VAL A 87 5.54 -1.18 5.38
CA VAL A 87 6.72 -0.49 5.90
C VAL A 87 6.35 0.23 7.19
N ILE A 88 6.89 -0.23 8.32
CA ILE A 88 6.54 0.26 9.66
C ILE A 88 7.38 1.50 9.98
N GLY A 89 6.71 2.60 10.37
CA GLY A 89 7.36 3.83 10.82
C GLY A 89 8.18 3.67 12.11
N LYS A 90 9.06 4.64 12.38
CA LYS A 90 9.87 4.71 13.61
C LYS A 90 9.33 5.75 14.57
#